data_AF-A0A931SJ20-F1
#
_entry.id   AF-A0A931SJ20-F1
#
_cell.length_a   1.000
_cell.length_b   1.000
_cell.length_c   1.000
_cell.angle_alpha   90.00
_cell.angle_beta   90.00
_cell.angle_gamma   90.00
#
_symmetry.space_group_name_H-M   'P 1'
#
loop_
_entity.id
_entity.type
_entity.pdbx_description
1 polymer ?
#
loop_
_entity_poly.entity_id
_entity_poly.type
_entity_poly.pdbx_seq_one_letter_code
_entity_poly.pdbx_strand_id
1 'polypeptide(L)'
;MSDGYTHYELGGPADGRPVVLAAGFSVPYYIWDPTFKSLTAAGFRVLRYDYYGRGFSDRPAIPFTDDMYVRQLDELLKAVRMTAPFDLV
;
A
#
# COMPACT_ATOMS: atom_id res chain seq x y z
N MET A 1 -9.89 -7.87 -4.14
CA MET A 1 -9.72 -6.85 -5.20
C MET A 1 -10.02 -7.52 -6.52
N SER A 2 -10.39 -6.76 -7.55
CA SER A 2 -10.85 -7.26 -8.85
C SER A 2 -9.81 -8.13 -9.54
N ASP A 3 -8.52 -7.80 -9.37
CA ASP A 3 -7.42 -8.39 -10.13
C ASP A 3 -6.57 -9.38 -9.31
N GLY A 4 -6.90 -9.61 -8.04
CA GLY A 4 -6.21 -10.58 -7.18
C GLY A 4 -5.95 -10.10 -5.76
N TYR A 5 -5.18 -10.87 -4.99
CA TYR A 5 -4.74 -10.52 -3.65
C TYR A 5 -3.61 -9.49 -3.67
N THR A 6 -3.75 -8.43 -2.86
CA THR A 6 -2.66 -7.50 -2.57
C THR A 6 -2.15 -7.75 -1.17
N HIS A 7 -0.86 -8.06 -1.06
CA HIS A 7 -0.17 -8.14 0.21
C HIS A 7 0.12 -6.72 0.74
N TYR A 8 -0.25 -6.47 1.99
CA TYR A 8 -0.10 -5.17 2.62
C TYR A 8 0.13 -5.29 4.12
N GLU A 9 0.60 -4.20 4.72
CA GLU A 9 0.60 -4.01 6.16
C GLU A 9 0.07 -2.63 6.49
N LEU A 10 -0.76 -2.58 7.54
CA LEU A 10 -1.37 -1.37 8.05
C LEU A 10 -1.06 -1.25 9.54
N GLY A 11 -0.37 -0.18 9.92
CA GLY A 11 0.11 0.03 11.28
C GLY A 11 -0.23 1.41 11.83
N GLY A 12 0.00 1.58 13.13
CA GLY A 12 -0.26 2.81 13.86
C GLY A 12 -1.72 3.02 14.29
N PRO A 13 -2.01 4.08 15.07
CA PRO A 13 -3.32 4.36 15.63
C PRO A 13 -4.41 4.52 14.55
N ALA A 14 -5.62 4.07 14.81
CA ALA A 14 -6.72 4.13 13.84
C ALA A 14 -7.15 5.57 13.50
N ASP A 15 -6.90 6.50 14.42
CA ASP A 15 -7.14 7.95 14.33
C ASP A 15 -5.90 8.75 13.91
N GLY A 16 -4.77 8.07 13.65
CA GLY A 16 -3.55 8.70 13.16
C GLY A 16 -3.71 9.30 11.76
N ARG A 17 -2.91 10.34 11.47
CA ARG A 17 -2.87 10.93 10.12
C ARG A 17 -2.49 9.87 9.08
N PRO A 18 -3.25 9.68 7.99
CA PRO A 18 -3.00 8.59 7.05
C PRO A 18 -1.81 8.86 6.13
N VAL A 19 -0.94 7.85 5.98
CA VAL A 19 0.20 7.86 5.06
C VAL A 19 0.23 6.55 4.28
N VAL A 20 0.43 6.63 2.97
CA VAL A 20 0.58 5.48 2.08
C VAL A 20 2.01 5.47 1.55
N LEU A 21 2.70 4.35 1.74
CA LEU A 21 4.04 4.11 1.23
C LEU A 21 3.94 3.23 -0.02
N ALA A 22 4.11 3.84 -1.18
CA ALA A 22 4.11 3.20 -2.48
C ALA A 22 5.56 2.92 -2.89
N ALA A 23 5.90 1.65 -3.14
CA ALA A 23 7.26 1.32 -3.55
C ALA A 23 7.61 1.91 -4.93
N GLY A 24 8.87 1.81 -5.33
CA GLY A 24 9.25 2.04 -6.72
C GLY A 24 8.87 0.86 -7.61
N PHE A 25 9.60 0.71 -8.71
CA PHE A 25 9.28 -0.29 -9.73
C PHE A 25 9.63 -1.74 -9.36
N SER A 26 10.79 -1.99 -8.74
CA SER A 26 11.37 -3.33 -8.66
C SER A 26 11.28 -3.99 -7.28
N VAL A 27 11.18 -3.19 -6.22
CA VAL A 27 11.37 -3.67 -4.86
C VAL A 27 10.02 -3.82 -4.16
N PRO A 28 9.75 -4.95 -3.47
CA PRO A 28 8.59 -5.09 -2.60
C PRO A 28 8.58 -4.06 -1.45
N TYR A 29 7.47 -4.03 -0.72
CA TYR A 29 7.17 -3.06 0.33
C TYR A 29 8.15 -3.05 1.52
N TYR A 30 9.00 -4.08 1.68
CA TYR A 30 9.98 -4.16 2.78
C TYR A 30 11.04 -3.06 2.70
N ILE A 31 11.22 -2.43 1.52
CA ILE A 31 12.10 -1.26 1.38
C ILE A 31 11.71 -0.14 2.36
N TRP A 32 10.44 -0.10 2.76
CA TRP A 32 9.90 0.85 3.70
C TRP A 32 10.01 0.43 5.17
N ASP A 33 10.65 -0.70 5.51
CA ASP A 33 10.77 -1.19 6.89
C ASP A 33 11.20 -0.11 7.90
N PRO A 34 12.28 0.68 7.66
CA PRO A 34 12.67 1.74 8.59
C PRO A 34 11.62 2.85 8.68
N THR A 35 11.14 3.34 7.53
CA THR A 35 10.17 4.44 7.44
C THR A 35 8.84 4.08 8.09
N PHE A 36 8.34 2.87 7.84
CA PHE A 36 7.11 2.34 8.43
C PHE A 36 7.20 2.31 9.94
N LYS A 37 8.31 1.77 10.50
CA LYS A 37 8.54 1.73 11.95
C LYS A 37 8.60 3.13 12.55
N SER A 38 9.32 4.06 11.92
CA SER A 38 9.42 5.44 12.40
C SER A 38 8.09 6.19 12.38
N LEU A 39 7.33 6.09 11.28
CA LEU A 39 6.05 6.78 11.14
C LEU A 39 4.98 6.22 12.07
N THR A 40 4.87 4.89 12.18
CA THR A 40 3.92 4.28 13.10
C THR A 40 4.24 4.60 14.56
N ALA A 41 5.53 4.62 14.95
CA ALA A 41 5.96 5.06 16.27
C ALA A 41 5.67 6.55 16.54
N ALA A 42 5.63 7.37 15.50
CA ALA A 42 5.26 8.79 15.58
C ALA A 42 3.74 9.04 15.57
N GLY A 43 2.91 7.98 15.57
CA GLY A 43 1.45 8.10 15.67
C GLY A 43 0.71 8.27 14.33
N PHE A 44 1.39 8.08 13.20
CA PHE A 44 0.73 8.06 11.88
C PHE A 44 0.02 6.72 11.64
N ARG A 45 -1.06 6.76 10.85
CA ARG A 45 -1.73 5.56 10.33
C ARG A 45 -1.10 5.21 8.99
N VAL A 46 -0.22 4.21 8.96
CA VAL A 46 0.65 3.96 7.80
C VAL A 46 0.21 2.69 7.07
N LEU A 47 -0.06 2.81 5.78
CA LEU A 47 -0.28 1.70 4.85
C LEU A 47 0.97 1.51 3.98
N ARG A 48 1.44 0.27 3.85
CA ARG A 48 2.43 -0.13 2.86
C ARG A 48 1.98 -1.40 2.16
N TYR A 49 2.30 -1.57 0.89
CA TYR A 49 1.81 -2.71 0.11
C TYR A 49 2.73 -3.10 -1.04
N ASP A 50 2.61 -4.35 -1.46
CA ASP A 50 3.29 -4.89 -2.63
C ASP A 50 2.44 -4.62 -3.89
N TYR A 51 3.03 -4.03 -4.93
CA TYR A 51 2.36 -3.97 -6.23
C TYR A 51 2.08 -5.36 -6.80
N TYR A 52 1.03 -5.48 -7.61
CA TYR A 52 0.84 -6.68 -8.41
C TYR A 52 2.10 -6.97 -9.25
N GLY A 53 2.50 -8.24 -9.31
CA GLY A 53 3.77 -8.62 -9.91
C GLY A 53 4.99 -8.54 -8.99
N ARG A 54 4.83 -8.12 -7.73
CA ARG A 54 5.91 -7.95 -6.74
C ARG A 54 5.58 -8.59 -5.40
N GLY A 55 6.64 -8.91 -4.66
CA GLY A 55 6.55 -9.45 -3.31
C GLY A 55 5.56 -10.62 -3.23
N PHE A 56 4.65 -10.49 -2.28
CA PHE A 56 3.61 -11.48 -1.99
C PHE A 56 2.23 -11.11 -2.56
N SER A 57 2.13 -10.04 -3.35
CA SER A 57 0.93 -9.75 -4.14
C SER A 57 0.83 -10.69 -5.34
N ASP A 58 -0.39 -10.87 -5.83
CA ASP A 58 -0.69 -11.72 -6.97
C ASP A 58 -0.01 -11.24 -8.26
N ARG A 59 0.08 -12.17 -9.21
CA ARG A 59 0.64 -11.96 -10.56
C ARG A 59 -0.47 -12.19 -11.60
N PRO A 60 -1.44 -11.28 -11.72
CA PRO A 60 -2.55 -11.48 -12.64
C PRO A 60 -2.07 -11.49 -14.10
N ALA A 61 -2.73 -12.31 -14.92
CA ALA A 61 -2.46 -12.41 -16.36
C ALA A 61 -3.13 -11.26 -17.14
N ILE A 62 -2.78 -10.01 -16.78
CA ILE A 62 -3.28 -8.77 -17.38
C ILE A 62 -2.10 -7.83 -17.67
N PRO A 63 -2.25 -6.85 -18.58
CA PRO A 63 -1.23 -5.83 -18.79
C PRO A 63 -0.93 -5.03 -17.51
N PHE A 64 0.35 -4.84 -17.21
CA PHE A 64 0.79 -3.98 -16.11
C PHE A 64 0.87 -2.53 -16.57
N THR A 65 -0.22 -1.80 -16.37
CA THR A 65 -0.38 -0.38 -16.71
C THR A 65 -0.53 0.48 -15.46
N ASP A 66 -0.32 1.79 -15.61
CA ASP A 66 -0.54 2.74 -14.53
C ASP A 66 -1.99 2.68 -14.00
N ASP A 67 -2.98 2.60 -14.90
CA ASP A 67 -4.40 2.46 -14.52
C ASP A 67 -4.67 1.22 -13.66
N MET A 68 -3.99 0.11 -13.94
CA MET A 68 -4.09 -1.11 -13.14
C MET A 68 -3.52 -0.90 -11.74
N TYR A 69 -2.36 -0.24 -11.60
CA TYR A 69 -1.76 0.05 -10.30
C TYR A 69 -2.56 1.10 -9.51
N VAL A 70 -3.14 2.08 -10.17
CA VAL A 70 -4.07 3.04 -9.56
C VAL A 70 -5.31 2.33 -9.04
N ARG A 71 -5.90 1.42 -9.83
CA ARG A 71 -7.03 0.58 -9.38
C ARG A 71 -6.65 -0.30 -8.20
N GLN A 72 -5.48 -0.95 -8.23
CA GLN A 72 -4.98 -1.75 -7.11
C GLN A 72 -4.97 -0.92 -5.81
N LEU A 73 -4.40 0.28 -5.86
CA LEU A 73 -4.32 1.17 -4.71
C LEU A 73 -5.71 1.63 -4.24
N ASP A 74 -6.57 2.07 -5.16
CA ASP A 74 -7.94 2.51 -4.84
C ASP A 74 -8.76 1.41 -4.15
N GLU A 75 -8.70 0.17 -4.66
CA GLU A 75 -9.40 -0.94 -4.05
C GLU A 75 -8.81 -1.35 -2.70
N LEU A 76 -7.48 -1.26 -2.54
CA LEU A 76 -6.83 -1.49 -1.25
C LEU A 76 -7.26 -0.45 -0.21
N LEU A 77 -7.27 0.84 -0.57
CA LEU A 77 -7.70 1.94 0.31
C LEU A 77 -9.14 1.73 0.80
N LYS A 78 -10.03 1.33 -0.12
CA LYS A 78 -11.42 0.96 0.22
C LYS A 78 -11.48 -0.25 1.16
N ALA A 79 -10.70 -1.30 0.88
CA ALA A 79 -10.68 -2.52 1.69
C ALA A 79 -10.23 -2.25 3.14
N VAL A 80 -9.23 -1.36 3.33
CA VAL A 80 -8.72 -0.99 4.66
C VAL A 80 -9.45 0.18 5.30
N ARG A 81 -10.49 0.70 4.65
CA ARG A 81 -11.31 1.85 5.10
C ARG A 81 -10.50 3.14 5.31
N MET A 82 -9.47 3.36 4.50
CA MET A 82 -8.71 4.61 4.46
C MET A 82 -9.32 5.55 3.42
N THR A 83 -10.35 6.29 3.82
CA THR A 83 -11.14 7.16 2.91
C THR A 83 -10.88 8.65 3.12
N ALA A 84 -10.19 9.02 4.19
CA ALA A 84 -9.75 10.40 4.44
C ALA A 84 -8.55 10.74 3.52
N PRO A 85 -8.29 12.04 3.26
CA PRO A 85 -7.07 12.48 2.59
C PRO A 85 -5.83 11.87 3.26
N PHE A 86 -4.89 11.42 2.45
CA PHE A 86 -3.65 10.76 2.88
C PHE A 86 -2.45 11.39 2.18
N ASP A 87 -1.29 11.30 2.81
CA ASP A 87 -0.03 11.61 2.13
C ASP A 87 0.46 10.36 1.39
N LEU A 88 0.84 10.52 0.12
CA LEU A 88 1.46 9.47 -0.68
C LEU A 88 2.98 9.73 -0.75
N VAL A 89 3.76 8.70 -0.41
CA VAL A 89 5.24 8.72 -0.43
C VAL A 89 5.75 7.64 -1.37
#